data_AF-A0A674NBK7-F1
#
_entry.id   AF-A0A674NBK7-F1
#
_cell.length_a   1.000
_cell.length_b   1.000
_cell.length_c   1.000
_cell.angle_alpha   90.00
_cell.angle_beta   90.00
_cell.angle_gamma   90.00
#
_symmetry.space_group_name_H-M   'P 1'
#
loop_
_entity.id
_entity.type
_entity.pdbx_description
1 polymer ?
#
loop_
_entity_poly.entity_id
_entity_poly.type
_entity_poly.pdbx_seq_one_letter_code
_entity_poly.pdbx_strand_id
1 'polypeptide(L)'
;MSVNVNRSVSDQFYRYKMPRLIAKVEGKGNGIKTVIVNMVDVAKALNRPPTYPTKFFGCELGAQTQFDTKNDRYIVNGSHEANKLQDMLDGFIKKFVLGY
;
A
#
# COMPACT_ATOMS: atom_id res chain seq x y z
N MET A 1 9.75 8.92 7.98
CA MET A 1 10.41 9.30 6.70
C MET A 1 9.40 9.22 5.58
N SER A 2 9.18 10.33 4.87
CA SER A 2 8.33 10.41 3.68
C SER A 2 9.15 10.13 2.41
N VAL A 3 8.56 9.46 1.44
CA VAL A 3 9.12 9.21 0.10
C VAL A 3 8.37 10.00 -0.95
N ASN A 4 9.00 10.25 -2.09
CA ASN A 4 8.33 10.86 -3.23
C ASN A 4 7.24 9.92 -3.73
N VAL A 5 6.07 10.47 -4.09
CA VAL A 5 4.98 9.68 -4.69
C VAL A 5 5.47 8.95 -5.94
N ASN A 6 6.27 9.62 -6.77
CA ASN A 6 7.03 8.95 -7.81
C ASN A 6 8.44 8.60 -7.28
N ARG A 7 8.65 7.35 -6.86
CA ARG A 7 9.97 6.86 -6.42
C ARG A 7 11.03 6.85 -7.54
N SER A 8 10.66 7.00 -8.81
CA SER A 8 11.62 7.18 -9.92
C SER A 8 12.17 8.61 -10.00
N VAL A 9 11.55 9.59 -9.33
CA VAL A 9 12.05 10.97 -9.26
C VAL A 9 12.83 11.13 -7.96
N SER A 10 14.14 11.38 -8.07
CA SER A 10 15.05 11.59 -6.92
C SER A 10 15.10 13.05 -6.45
N ASP A 11 14.24 13.93 -6.96
CA ASP A 11 14.16 15.33 -6.56
C ASP A 11 13.76 15.48 -5.08
N GLN A 12 14.63 16.09 -4.28
CA GLN A 12 14.41 16.34 -2.85
C GLN A 12 13.26 17.34 -2.60
N PHE A 13 13.01 18.24 -3.56
CA PHE A 13 11.96 19.27 -3.51
C PHE A 13 10.66 18.82 -4.15
N TYR A 14 10.53 17.53 -4.48
CA TYR A 14 9.33 16.99 -5.08
C TYR A 14 8.10 17.30 -4.21
N ARG A 15 7.12 17.97 -4.82
CA ARG A 15 5.99 18.59 -4.12
C ARG A 15 5.03 17.55 -3.52
N TYR A 16 4.92 16.37 -4.12
CA TYR A 16 4.01 15.31 -3.68
C TYR A 16 4.77 14.18 -2.98
N LYS A 17 4.69 14.16 -1.65
CA LYS A 17 5.32 13.13 -0.81
C LYS A 17 4.26 12.25 -0.15
N MET A 18 4.60 10.99 0.07
CA MET A 18 3.78 10.01 0.79
C MET A 18 4.59 9.35 1.91
N PRO A 19 3.96 8.89 2.99
CA PRO A 19 4.64 8.03 3.96
C PRO A 19 5.03 6.69 3.33
N ARG A 20 6.12 6.08 3.81
CA ARG A 20 6.46 4.70 3.41
C ARG A 20 5.41 3.75 3.93
N LEU A 21 5.02 2.76 3.13
CA LEU A 21 4.07 1.73 3.52
C LEU A 21 4.62 0.90 4.68
N ILE A 22 3.81 0.73 5.72
CA ILE A 22 4.11 -0.08 6.90
C ILE A 22 3.16 -1.27 6.87
N ALA A 23 3.75 -2.44 6.67
CA ALA A 23 3.05 -3.71 6.72
C ALA A 23 3.53 -4.52 7.91
N LYS A 24 2.60 -5.20 8.56
CA LYS A 24 2.85 -6.09 9.68
C LYS A 24 2.28 -7.46 9.35
N VAL A 25 3.13 -8.47 9.34
CA VAL A 25 2.70 -9.86 9.18
C VAL A 25 2.18 -10.37 10.52
N GLU A 26 0.95 -10.86 10.54
CA GLU A 26 0.28 -11.47 11.68
C GLU A 26 -0.14 -12.91 11.36
N GLY A 27 -0.15 -13.77 12.38
CA GLY A 27 -0.46 -15.20 12.21
C GLY A 27 0.74 -16.04 11.78
N LYS A 28 0.55 -17.36 11.76
CA LYS A 28 1.53 -18.37 11.38
C LYS A 28 0.82 -19.54 10.67
N GLY A 29 1.54 -20.26 9.80
CA GLY A 29 0.99 -21.39 9.04
C GLY A 29 -0.16 -20.95 8.13
N ASN A 30 -1.25 -21.71 8.12
CA ASN A 30 -2.42 -21.46 7.26
C ASN A 30 -3.18 -20.16 7.56
N GLY A 31 -2.90 -19.50 8.69
CA GLY A 31 -3.55 -18.26 9.11
C GLY A 31 -2.69 -17.00 8.95
N ILE A 32 -1.62 -17.04 8.15
CA ILE A 32 -0.74 -15.90 7.95
C ILE A 32 -1.42 -14.81 7.10
N LYS A 33 -1.37 -13.58 7.58
CA LYS A 33 -1.97 -12.41 6.96
C LYS A 33 -1.07 -11.20 7.13
N THR A 34 -1.13 -10.29 6.19
CA THR A 34 -0.37 -9.04 6.20
C THR A 34 -1.33 -7.88 6.43
N VAL A 35 -1.15 -7.16 7.53
CA VAL A 35 -1.93 -5.99 7.89
C VAL A 35 -1.15 -4.74 7.48
N ILE A 36 -1.74 -3.93 6.62
CA ILE A 36 -1.18 -2.62 6.23
C ILE A 36 -1.70 -1.59 7.22
N VAL A 37 -0.81 -1.08 8.07
CA VAL A 37 -1.17 -0.26 9.24
C VAL A 37 -1.45 1.19 8.83
N ASN A 38 -0.68 1.74 7.89
CA ASN A 38 -0.76 3.14 7.49
C ASN A 38 -1.39 3.35 6.11
N MET A 39 -2.25 2.42 5.68
CA MET A 39 -2.87 2.49 4.36
C MET A 39 -3.68 3.78 4.17
N VAL A 40 -4.35 4.27 5.23
CA VAL A 40 -5.14 5.50 5.17
C VAL A 40 -4.27 6.72 4.91
N ASP A 41 -3.13 6.84 5.58
CA ASP A 41 -2.21 7.97 5.39
C ASP A 41 -1.61 7.98 3.99
N VAL A 42 -1.22 6.80 3.49
CA VAL A 42 -0.73 6.61 2.12
C VAL A 42 -1.81 7.02 1.11
N ALA A 43 -3.03 6.51 1.29
CA ALA A 43 -4.15 6.78 0.40
C ALA A 43 -4.54 8.26 0.39
N LYS A 44 -4.49 8.92 1.56
CA LYS A 44 -4.70 10.36 1.70
C LYS A 44 -3.63 11.17 0.95
N ALA A 45 -2.36 10.78 1.03
CA ALA A 45 -1.29 11.41 0.26
C ALA A 45 -1.48 11.26 -1.26
N LEU A 46 -2.12 10.17 -1.70
CA LEU A 46 -2.44 9.90 -3.10
C LEU A 46 -3.78 10.50 -3.57
N ASN A 47 -4.54 11.16 -2.67
CA ASN A 47 -5.92 11.60 -2.94
C ASN A 47 -6.80 10.48 -3.53
N ARG A 48 -6.67 9.26 -3.00
CA ARG A 48 -7.45 8.09 -3.39
C ARG A 48 -8.00 7.36 -2.17
N PRO A 49 -9.17 6.70 -2.27
CA PRO A 49 -9.64 5.82 -1.22
C PRO A 49 -8.66 4.66 -0.95
N PRO A 50 -8.42 4.29 0.33
CA PRO A 50 -7.52 3.19 0.73
C PRO A 50 -7.98 1.81 0.27
N THR A 51 -9.25 1.69 -0.11
CA THR A 51 -9.83 0.47 -0.69
C THR A 51 -9.24 0.11 -2.04
N TYR A 52 -8.87 1.10 -2.87
CA TYR A 52 -8.28 0.85 -4.20
C TYR A 52 -6.89 0.19 -4.15
N PRO A 53 -5.86 0.77 -3.50
CA PRO A 53 -4.53 0.15 -3.44
C PRO A 53 -4.58 -1.21 -2.72
N THR A 54 -5.42 -1.34 -1.69
CA THR A 54 -5.60 -2.63 -1.00
C THR A 54 -6.21 -3.68 -1.92
N LYS A 55 -7.23 -3.35 -2.71
CA LYS A 55 -7.81 -4.26 -3.70
C LYS A 55 -6.82 -4.61 -4.81
N PHE A 56 -5.99 -3.66 -5.23
CA PHE A 56 -4.93 -3.88 -6.19
C PHE A 56 -3.91 -4.91 -5.67
N PHE A 57 -3.50 -4.83 -4.40
CA PHE A 57 -2.64 -5.86 -3.79
C PHE A 57 -3.27 -7.24 -3.82
N GLY A 58 -4.57 -7.36 -3.50
CA GLY A 58 -5.26 -8.65 -3.59
C GLY A 58 -5.21 -9.24 -4.99
N CYS A 59 -5.40 -8.41 -6.02
CA CYS A 59 -5.34 -8.84 -7.41
C CYS A 59 -3.93 -9.26 -7.84
N GLU A 60 -2.91 -8.46 -7.55
CA GLU A 60 -1.51 -8.75 -7.90
C GLU A 60 -0.94 -9.96 -7.15
N LEU A 61 -1.38 -10.17 -5.90
CA LEU A 61 -0.89 -11.26 -5.05
C LEU A 61 -1.73 -12.53 -5.15
N GLY A 62 -2.85 -12.50 -5.88
CA GLY A 62 -3.80 -13.61 -5.93
C GLY A 62 -4.39 -13.96 -4.56
N ALA A 63 -4.54 -12.94 -3.69
CA ALA A 63 -4.91 -13.10 -2.29
C ALA A 63 -6.24 -12.43 -1.97
N GLN A 64 -7.01 -13.04 -1.08
CA GLN A 64 -8.19 -12.39 -0.52
C GLN A 64 -7.79 -11.19 0.34
N THR A 65 -8.60 -10.15 0.28
CA THR A 65 -8.41 -8.90 1.03
C THR A 65 -9.60 -8.65 1.94
N GLN A 66 -9.32 -8.12 3.12
CA GLN A 66 -10.33 -7.76 4.11
C GLN A 66 -10.17 -6.29 4.48
N PHE A 67 -11.29 -5.59 4.49
CA PHE A 67 -11.37 -4.16 4.76
C PHE A 67 -12.17 -3.95 6.04
N ASP A 68 -11.52 -3.42 7.06
CA ASP A 68 -12.18 -2.98 8.28
C ASP A 68 -12.10 -1.45 8.35
N THR A 69 -13.10 -0.80 7.76
CA THR A 69 -13.22 0.67 7.71
C THR A 69 -13.52 1.29 9.07
N LYS A 70 -13.93 0.50 10.08
CA LYS A 70 -14.18 1.02 11.43
C LYS A 70 -12.87 1.21 12.21
N ASN A 71 -11.92 0.31 12.01
CA ASN A 71 -10.62 0.33 12.69
C ASN A 71 -9.48 0.76 11.76
N ASP A 72 -9.79 1.26 10.56
CA ASP A 72 -8.82 1.60 9.53
C ASP A 72 -7.80 0.49 9.23
N ARG A 73 -8.26 -0.76 9.32
CA ARG A 73 -7.42 -1.95 9.16
C ARG A 73 -7.63 -2.56 7.78
N TYR A 74 -6.54 -2.65 7.04
CA TYR A 74 -6.51 -3.21 5.69
C TYR A 74 -5.63 -4.46 5.69
N ILE A 75 -6.21 -5.61 5.34
CA ILE A 75 -5.59 -6.91 5.51
C ILE A 75 -5.53 -7.62 4.16
N VAL A 76 -4.38 -8.21 3.85
CA VAL A 76 -4.15 -9.05 2.68
C VAL A 76 -3.71 -10.42 3.17
N ASN A 77 -4.35 -11.49 2.70
CA ASN A 77 -3.96 -12.85 3.07
C ASN A 77 -2.55 -13.19 2.52
N GLY A 78 -1.81 -13.98 3.29
CA GLY A 78 -0.43 -14.34 2.96
C GLY A 78 0.62 -13.51 3.70
N SER A 79 1.87 -13.92 3.52
CA SER A 79 3.05 -13.26 4.10
C SER A 79 3.70 -12.34 3.08
N HIS A 80 3.50 -11.05 3.23
CA HIS A 80 4.04 -10.04 2.32
C HIS A 80 4.87 -9.02 3.11
N GLU A 81 6.11 -8.83 2.69
CA GLU A 81 6.97 -7.82 3.29
C GLU A 81 6.59 -6.41 2.81
N ALA A 82 6.85 -5.42 3.67
CA ALA A 82 6.56 -4.01 3.37
C ALA A 82 7.25 -3.53 2.08
N ASN A 83 8.47 -4.00 1.81
CA ASN A 83 9.22 -3.62 0.61
C ASN A 83 8.51 -4.09 -0.68
N LYS A 84 8.04 -5.34 -0.71
CA LYS A 84 7.32 -5.90 -1.87
C LYS A 84 6.00 -5.18 -2.11
N LEU A 85 5.25 -4.88 -1.04
CA LEU A 85 4.02 -4.11 -1.13
C LEU A 85 4.27 -2.67 -1.58
N GLN A 86 5.38 -2.06 -1.16
CA GLN A 86 5.78 -0.73 -1.61
C GLN A 86 6.06 -0.71 -3.12
N ASP A 87 6.78 -1.70 -3.66
CA ASP A 87 7.07 -1.76 -5.09
C ASP A 87 5.81 -1.99 -5.94
N MET A 88 4.86 -2.81 -5.44
CA MET A 88 3.54 -2.95 -6.07
C MET A 88 2.73 -1.64 -6.03
N LEU A 89 2.78 -0.92 -4.90
CA LEU A 89 2.13 0.38 -4.76
C LEU A 89 2.70 1.39 -5.75
N ASP A 90 4.01 1.39 -5.98
CA ASP A 90 4.63 2.28 -6.97
C ASP A 90 4.10 1.98 -8.39
N GLY A 91 3.88 0.71 -8.71
CA GLY A 91 3.21 0.29 -9.94
C GLY A 91 1.78 0.82 -10.05
N PHE A 92 1.02 0.75 -8.96
CA PHE A 92 -0.33 1.34 -8.87
C PHE A 92 -0.31 2.85 -9.07
N ILE A 93 0.60 3.56 -8.40
CA ILE A 93 0.73 5.01 -8.51
C ILE A 93 1.07 5.42 -9.94
N LYS A 94 2.01 4.73 -10.59
CA LYS A 94 2.36 4.98 -11.99
C LYS A 94 1.17 4.77 -12.94
N LYS A 95 0.40 3.70 -12.75
CA LYS A 95 -0.72 3.36 -13.65
C LYS A 95 -1.99 4.18 -13.41
N PHE A 96 -2.32 4.51 -12.16
CA PHE A 96 -3.64 5.01 -11.77
C PHE A 96 -3.64 6.41 -11.11
N VAL A 97 -2.48 6.91 -10.69
CA VAL A 97 -2.38 8.21 -9.99
C VAL A 97 -1.67 9.26 -10.84
N LEU A 98 -0.49 8.93 -11.37
CA LEU A 98 0.33 9.90 -12.08
C LEU A 98 -0.20 10.22 -13.49
N GLY A 99 -1.02 9.34 -14.07
CA GLY A 99 -1.49 9.46 -15.46
C GLY A 99 -0.31 9.33 -16.44
N TYR A 100 -0.58 8.81 -17.63
CA TYR A 100 0.35 9.01 -18.74
C TYR A 100 0.21 10.45 -19.26
#